data_AF-A0A7X8IJS5-F1
#
_entry.id   AF-A0A7X8IJS5-F1
#
_cell.length_a   1.000
_cell.length_b   1.000
_cell.length_c   1.000
_cell.angle_alpha   90.00
_cell.angle_beta   90.00
_cell.angle_gamma   90.00
#
_symmetry.space_group_name_H-M   'P 1'
#
loop_
_entity.id
_entity.type
_entity.pdbx_description
1 polymer ?
#
loop_
_entity_poly.entity_id
_entity_poly.type
_entity_poly.pdbx_seq_one_letter_code
_entity_poly.pdbx_strand_id
1 'polypeptide(L)'
;MLLLCTAIFSTEDTGNVPEYERKTWELNQLAERFKAETGFVGEVGHSTNTMRLHTYRGNFSGIYFSSEGDTIAFRQACEMIVEKILPFSPANRMQLSMSRISKSVRGYTTDYIQQVDGYGVEGAGFIMITCDSGRKHFSIGDNTVELPDGVNVQISKEEAFQIARSEFEKSPLCNKDTPPWRHKSLIQFKSRKIGDVQLPYRLKWQIVFPGIVYYIDAETGEWFCEGYVINQ
;
A
#
# COMPACT_ATOMS: atom_id res chain seq x y z
N MET A 1 11.66 -37.84 -43.53
CA MET A 1 11.17 -38.08 -42.17
C MET A 1 11.49 -36.83 -41.36
N LEU A 2 10.57 -35.86 -41.35
CA LEU A 2 10.75 -34.58 -40.67
C LEU A 2 10.17 -34.71 -39.26
N LEU A 3 11.03 -34.60 -38.24
CA LEU A 3 10.63 -34.42 -36.86
C LEU A 3 10.16 -32.96 -36.70
N LEU A 4 8.85 -32.75 -36.56
CA LEU A 4 8.27 -31.48 -36.16
C LEU A 4 8.15 -31.50 -34.63
N CYS A 5 9.06 -30.81 -33.95
CA CYS A 5 8.93 -30.51 -32.53
C CYS A 5 7.80 -29.49 -32.35
N THR A 6 6.64 -29.95 -31.89
CA THR A 6 5.57 -29.06 -31.41
C THR A 6 6.01 -28.44 -30.09
N ALA A 7 6.38 -27.16 -30.12
CA ALA A 7 6.46 -26.35 -28.92
C ALA A 7 5.05 -26.16 -28.37
N ILE A 8 4.78 -26.75 -27.20
CA ILE A 8 3.57 -26.45 -26.43
C ILE A 8 3.85 -25.10 -25.75
N PHE A 9 3.37 -24.01 -26.35
CA PHE A 9 3.22 -22.76 -25.62
C PHE A 9 2.06 -22.94 -24.66
N SER A 10 2.34 -22.88 -23.36
CA SER A 10 1.30 -22.73 -22.36
C SER A 10 0.59 -21.42 -22.63
N THR A 11 -0.63 -21.50 -23.15
CA THR A 11 -1.54 -20.39 -23.32
C THR A 11 -1.89 -19.84 -21.95
N GLU A 12 -1.16 -18.80 -21.51
CA GLU A 12 -1.71 -17.83 -20.58
C GLU A 12 -2.97 -17.24 -21.22
N ASP A 13 -4.01 -17.16 -20.41
CA ASP A 13 -5.39 -16.83 -20.73
C ASP A 13 -5.52 -15.68 -21.75
N THR A 14 -5.89 -16.03 -23.00
CA THR A 14 -6.12 -15.08 -24.11
C THR A 14 -7.44 -14.31 -23.98
N GLY A 15 -8.07 -14.30 -22.80
CA GLY A 15 -9.43 -13.83 -22.59
C GLY A 15 -9.67 -12.32 -22.74
N ASN A 16 -8.64 -11.45 -22.75
CA ASN A 16 -8.93 -10.01 -22.69
C ASN A 16 -7.85 -9.02 -23.19
N VAL A 17 -7.14 -9.37 -24.27
CA VAL A 17 -6.17 -8.45 -24.92
C VAL A 17 -6.75 -7.05 -25.19
N PRO A 18 -7.99 -6.90 -25.71
CA PRO A 18 -8.55 -5.56 -25.98
C PRO A 18 -8.76 -4.72 -24.72
N GLU A 19 -9.18 -5.33 -23.60
CA GLU A 19 -9.35 -4.61 -22.34
C GLU A 19 -8.00 -4.18 -21.75
N TYR A 20 -6.99 -5.05 -21.81
CA TYR A 20 -5.64 -4.73 -21.35
C TYR A 20 -5.02 -3.57 -22.15
N GLU A 21 -5.15 -3.59 -23.48
CA GLU A 21 -4.69 -2.52 -24.36
C GLU A 21 -5.40 -1.19 -24.07
N ARG A 22 -6.73 -1.24 -23.88
CA ARG A 22 -7.51 -0.06 -23.52
C ARG A 22 -7.05 0.53 -22.18
N LYS A 23 -6.93 -0.29 -21.13
CA LYS A 23 -6.46 0.16 -19.80
C LYS A 23 -5.07 0.77 -19.88
N THR A 24 -4.17 0.15 -20.66
CA THR A 24 -2.82 0.66 -20.87
C THR A 24 -2.83 2.01 -21.59
N TRP A 25 -3.67 2.18 -22.61
CA TRP A 25 -3.82 3.46 -23.29
C TRP A 25 -4.35 4.57 -22.36
N GLU A 26 -5.39 4.28 -21.56
CA GLU A 26 -5.94 5.22 -20.58
C GLU A 26 -4.88 5.65 -19.54
N LEU A 27 -4.06 4.71 -19.06
CA LEU A 27 -2.99 4.99 -18.10
C LEU A 27 -1.82 5.76 -18.70
N ASN A 28 -1.49 5.52 -19.98
CA ASN A 28 -0.49 6.32 -20.69
C ASN A 28 -0.95 7.77 -20.86
N GLN A 29 -2.23 7.99 -21.19
CA GLN A 29 -2.79 9.35 -21.26
C GLN A 29 -2.74 10.03 -19.89
N LEU A 30 -3.07 9.30 -18.81
CA LEU A 30 -2.97 9.81 -17.45
C LEU A 30 -1.53 10.20 -17.08
N ALA A 31 -0.54 9.38 -17.46
CA ALA A 31 0.87 9.66 -17.23
C ALA A 31 1.37 10.88 -17.99
N GLU A 32 0.96 11.05 -19.25
CA GLU A 32 1.31 12.25 -20.04
C GLU A 32 0.66 13.51 -19.49
N ARG A 33 -0.60 13.43 -19.04
CA ARG A 33 -1.27 14.54 -18.34
C ARG A 33 -0.52 14.91 -17.05
N PHE A 34 -0.15 13.91 -16.24
CA PHE A 34 0.65 14.13 -15.04
C PHE A 34 1.96 14.86 -15.36
N LYS A 35 2.71 14.43 -16.39
CA LYS A 35 3.96 15.11 -16.80
C LYS A 35 3.71 16.55 -17.22
N ALA A 36 2.68 16.79 -18.04
CA ALA A 36 2.34 18.13 -18.55
C ALA A 36 1.94 19.09 -17.41
N GLU A 37 1.12 18.64 -16.47
CA GLU A 37 0.61 19.48 -15.38
C GLU A 37 1.65 19.73 -14.27
N THR A 38 2.54 18.77 -14.02
CA THR A 38 3.50 18.87 -12.91
C THR A 38 4.89 19.35 -13.33
N GLY A 39 5.18 19.33 -14.64
CA GLY A 39 6.51 19.56 -15.19
C GLY A 39 7.47 18.41 -14.90
N PHE A 40 6.96 17.19 -14.73
CA PHE A 40 7.77 16.01 -14.44
C PHE A 40 8.48 15.49 -15.69
N VAL A 41 9.77 15.19 -15.54
CA VAL A 41 10.62 14.59 -16.57
C VAL A 41 11.18 13.29 -16.03
N GLY A 42 10.81 12.17 -16.66
CA GLY A 42 11.24 10.83 -16.28
C GLY A 42 10.22 9.75 -16.59
N GLU A 43 10.39 8.60 -15.95
CA GLU A 43 9.52 7.43 -16.08
C GLU A 43 8.37 7.51 -15.07
N VAL A 44 7.16 7.18 -15.55
CA VAL A 44 5.95 7.07 -14.72
C VAL A 44 5.41 5.65 -14.92
N GLY A 45 5.40 4.85 -13.86
CA GLY A 45 4.87 3.51 -13.86
C GLY A 45 3.43 3.47 -13.34
N HIS A 46 2.64 2.59 -13.95
CA HIS A 46 1.22 2.43 -13.67
C HIS A 46 0.85 0.95 -13.44
N SER A 47 -0.36 0.72 -12.94
CA SER A 47 -0.90 -0.63 -12.68
C SER A 47 -2.27 -0.76 -13.33
N THR A 48 -2.42 -1.73 -14.23
CA THR A 48 -3.70 -2.04 -14.90
C THR A 48 -4.69 -2.72 -13.95
N ASN A 49 -4.22 -3.28 -12.83
CA ASN A 49 -5.08 -3.89 -11.82
C ASN A 49 -5.77 -2.84 -10.95
N THR A 50 -5.06 -1.75 -10.63
CA THR A 50 -5.57 -0.68 -9.76
C THR A 50 -5.90 0.60 -10.52
N MET A 51 -5.72 0.61 -11.84
CA MET A 51 -5.98 1.73 -12.74
C MET A 51 -5.40 3.06 -12.25
N ARG A 52 -4.15 3.03 -11.76
CA ARG A 52 -3.47 4.22 -11.21
C ARG A 52 -1.99 4.28 -11.54
N LEU A 53 -1.45 5.49 -11.46
CA LEU A 53 -0.01 5.75 -11.39
C LEU A 53 0.49 5.38 -9.99
N HIS A 54 1.68 4.77 -9.88
CA HIS A 54 2.21 4.34 -8.57
C HIS A 54 3.72 4.46 -8.42
N THR A 55 4.46 4.64 -9.51
CA THR A 55 5.92 4.84 -9.44
C THR A 55 6.35 6.01 -10.31
N TYR A 56 7.28 6.81 -9.81
CA TYR A 56 7.82 7.96 -10.53
C TYR A 56 9.34 7.99 -10.36
N ARG A 57 10.08 7.98 -11.47
CA ARG A 57 11.55 8.04 -11.47
C ARG A 57 12.01 9.18 -12.36
N GLY A 58 12.42 10.28 -11.75
CA GLY A 58 12.71 11.51 -12.49
C GLY A 58 12.78 12.74 -11.61
N ASN A 59 12.60 13.89 -12.24
CA ASN A 59 12.68 15.20 -11.59
C ASN A 59 11.46 16.05 -11.95
N PHE A 60 11.09 16.95 -11.04
CA PHE A 60 10.07 17.96 -11.29
C PHE A 60 10.72 19.30 -11.61
N SER A 61 10.20 20.02 -12.60
CA SER A 61 10.61 21.40 -12.85
C SER A 61 10.40 22.26 -11.59
N GLY A 62 11.43 23.03 -11.22
CA GLY A 62 11.42 23.90 -10.05
C GLY A 62 11.69 23.22 -8.71
N ILE A 63 11.90 21.89 -8.67
CA ILE A 63 12.30 21.18 -7.45
C ILE A 63 13.75 20.71 -7.62
N TYR A 64 14.64 21.33 -6.87
CA TYR A 64 16.07 21.02 -6.89
C TYR A 64 16.52 20.50 -5.54
N PHE A 65 17.18 19.35 -5.55
CA PHE A 65 17.85 18.82 -4.37
C PHE A 65 19.15 18.13 -4.81
N SER A 66 20.24 18.42 -4.10
CA SER A 66 21.51 17.72 -4.27
C SER A 66 21.70 16.74 -3.13
N SER A 67 22.39 15.62 -3.37
CA SER A 67 22.72 14.65 -2.32
C SER A 67 23.66 15.17 -1.23
N GLU A 68 24.24 16.35 -1.43
CA GLU A 68 25.03 17.08 -0.44
C GLU A 68 24.17 18.00 0.43
N GLY A 69 22.92 18.26 0.03
CA GLY A 69 21.96 19.07 0.79
C GLY A 69 21.66 18.46 2.16
N ASP A 70 21.13 19.26 3.07
CA ASP A 70 20.74 18.81 4.42
C ASP A 70 19.31 18.23 4.45
N THR A 71 18.88 17.80 5.64
CA THR A 71 17.54 17.25 5.84
C THR A 71 16.43 18.30 5.74
N ILE A 72 16.74 19.59 5.88
CA ILE A 72 15.76 20.68 5.76
C ILE A 72 15.45 20.89 4.27
N ALA A 73 16.49 21.01 3.44
CA ALA A 73 16.34 21.11 1.99
C ALA A 73 15.64 19.87 1.41
N PHE A 74 15.99 18.67 1.90
CA PHE A 74 15.32 17.44 1.47
C PHE A 74 13.84 17.44 1.83
N ARG A 75 13.51 17.88 3.07
CA ARG A 75 12.11 18.01 3.51
C ARG A 75 11.34 18.94 2.60
N GLN A 76 11.85 20.14 2.32
CA GLN A 76 11.19 21.10 1.45
C GLN A 76 10.94 20.55 0.04
N ALA A 77 11.93 19.85 -0.54
CA ALA A 77 11.75 19.18 -1.83
C ALA A 77 10.65 18.10 -1.77
N CYS A 78 10.62 17.28 -0.71
CA CYS A 78 9.60 16.25 -0.52
C CYS A 78 8.20 16.85 -0.40
N GLU A 79 8.04 17.94 0.37
CA GLU A 79 6.75 18.64 0.49
C GLU A 79 6.24 19.12 -0.87
N MET A 80 7.10 19.75 -1.67
CA MET A 80 6.73 20.19 -3.01
C MET A 80 6.39 19.02 -3.96
N ILE A 81 7.08 17.88 -3.82
CA ILE A 81 6.78 16.66 -4.58
C ILE A 81 5.40 16.13 -4.20
N VAL A 82 5.10 16.04 -2.89
CA VAL A 82 3.81 15.55 -2.39
C VAL A 82 2.66 16.37 -2.95
N GLU A 83 2.76 17.70 -2.94
CA GLU A 83 1.72 18.57 -3.53
C GLU A 83 1.49 18.31 -5.03
N LYS A 84 2.53 17.89 -5.78
CA LYS A 84 2.41 17.60 -7.21
C LYS A 84 1.81 16.22 -7.51
N ILE A 85 2.02 15.24 -6.63
CA ILE A 85 1.53 13.86 -6.84
C ILE A 85 0.14 13.64 -6.25
N LEU A 86 -0.24 14.37 -5.20
CA LEU A 86 -1.51 14.18 -4.50
C LEU A 86 -2.76 14.25 -5.40
N PRO A 87 -2.85 15.13 -6.41
CA PRO A 87 -4.01 15.13 -7.33
C PRO A 87 -4.20 13.84 -8.13
N PHE A 88 -3.18 12.99 -8.20
CA PHE A 88 -3.17 11.69 -8.89
C PHE A 88 -3.10 10.51 -7.91
N SER A 89 -3.17 10.79 -6.61
CA SER A 89 -3.05 9.83 -5.52
C SER A 89 -4.42 9.55 -4.89
N PRO A 90 -4.69 8.32 -4.41
CA PRO A 90 -5.85 8.04 -3.56
C PRO A 90 -5.88 8.79 -2.23
N ALA A 91 -4.71 9.15 -1.69
CA ALA A 91 -4.64 9.90 -0.44
C ALA A 91 -4.93 11.38 -0.64
N ASN A 92 -5.41 12.02 0.43
CA ASN A 92 -5.41 13.47 0.53
C ASN A 92 -4.34 13.98 1.52
N ARG A 93 -4.07 15.28 1.48
CA ARG A 93 -2.99 15.88 2.27
C ARG A 93 -3.16 15.70 3.78
N MET A 94 -4.40 15.78 4.28
CA MET A 94 -4.69 15.67 5.71
C MET A 94 -4.48 14.26 6.24
N GLN A 95 -4.51 13.26 5.36
CA GLN A 95 -4.27 11.87 5.73
C GLN A 95 -2.78 11.53 5.82
N LEU A 96 -1.87 12.39 5.37
CA LEU A 96 -0.44 12.06 5.30
C LEU A 96 0.36 12.69 6.43
N SER A 97 1.21 11.87 7.05
CA SER A 97 2.19 12.30 8.04
C SER A 97 3.59 11.90 7.61
N MET A 98 4.52 12.85 7.60
CA MET A 98 5.90 12.56 7.20
C MET A 98 6.66 11.83 8.30
N SER A 99 7.33 10.73 7.94
CA SER A 99 8.21 9.97 8.81
C SER A 99 9.57 10.68 9.00
N ARG A 100 10.47 10.04 9.76
CA ARG A 100 11.83 10.52 9.93
C ARG A 100 12.59 10.38 8.61
N ILE A 101 13.27 11.44 8.21
CA ILE A 101 14.23 11.38 7.10
C ILE A 101 15.41 10.50 7.50
N SER A 102 15.66 9.48 6.70
CA SER A 102 16.84 8.62 6.78
C SER A 102 17.88 9.09 5.76
N LYS A 103 19.15 9.09 6.17
CA LYS A 103 20.30 9.37 5.30
C LYS A 103 21.21 8.15 5.29
N SER A 104 21.57 7.70 4.09
CA SER A 104 22.54 6.63 3.87
C SER A 104 23.51 7.02 2.75
N VAL A 105 24.48 6.15 2.45
CA VAL A 105 25.40 6.32 1.30
C VAL A 105 24.62 6.42 -0.02
N ARG A 106 23.44 5.78 -0.10
CA ARG A 106 22.57 5.79 -1.28
C ARG A 106 21.77 7.09 -1.44
N GLY A 107 21.78 7.98 -0.44
CA GLY A 107 21.08 9.25 -0.45
C GLY A 107 20.06 9.38 0.68
N TYR A 108 19.00 10.14 0.43
CA TYR A 108 17.97 10.48 1.41
C TYR A 108 16.66 9.76 1.10
N THR A 109 16.00 9.24 2.13
CA THR A 109 14.68 8.60 2.01
C THR A 109 13.77 9.04 3.14
N THR A 110 12.50 9.22 2.82
CA THR A 110 11.43 9.45 3.79
C THR A 110 10.13 8.84 3.29
N ASP A 111 9.25 8.52 4.22
CA ASP A 111 7.90 8.06 3.92
C ASP A 111 6.88 9.10 4.37
N TYR A 112 5.77 9.21 3.65
CA TYR A 112 4.55 9.87 4.09
C TYR A 112 3.54 8.78 4.40
N ILE A 113 3.25 8.57 5.68
CA ILE A 113 2.37 7.51 6.17
C ILE A 113 0.94 8.02 6.18
N GLN A 114 0.05 7.25 5.55
CA GLN A 114 -1.37 7.51 5.44
C GLN A 114 -2.10 7.03 6.70
N GLN A 115 -2.94 7.90 7.26
CA GLN A 115 -3.75 7.64 8.44
C GLN A 115 -5.03 8.48 8.42
N VAL A 116 -6.07 7.98 9.09
CA VAL A 116 -7.31 8.72 9.38
C VAL A 116 -7.56 8.57 10.88
N ASP A 117 -7.80 9.67 11.58
CA ASP A 117 -7.99 9.71 13.05
C ASP A 117 -6.88 9.00 13.85
N GLY A 118 -5.65 9.01 13.33
CA GLY A 118 -4.48 8.36 13.93
C GLY A 118 -4.33 6.87 13.64
N TYR A 119 -5.24 6.27 12.87
CA TYR A 119 -5.18 4.87 12.47
C TYR A 119 -4.51 4.70 11.11
N GLY A 120 -3.42 3.94 11.07
CA GLY A 120 -2.68 3.64 9.85
C GLY A 120 -3.31 2.53 9.00
N VAL A 121 -2.66 2.21 7.88
CA VAL A 121 -3.09 1.16 6.94
C VAL A 121 -2.16 -0.04 7.02
N GLU A 122 -2.72 -1.24 7.08
CA GLU A 122 -1.95 -2.47 7.11
C GLU A 122 -1.33 -2.80 5.75
N GLY A 123 0.00 -2.89 5.69
CA GLY A 123 0.75 -3.33 4.50
C GLY A 123 0.68 -2.37 3.31
N ALA A 124 0.04 -1.20 3.46
CA ALA A 124 -0.13 -0.17 2.44
C ALA A 124 -0.17 1.21 3.09
N GLY A 125 -0.65 2.23 2.38
CA GLY A 125 -0.88 3.56 2.96
C GLY A 125 0.39 4.36 3.16
N PHE A 126 1.25 4.45 2.14
CA PHE A 126 2.42 5.31 2.21
C PHE A 126 2.85 5.83 0.85
N ILE A 127 3.50 7.00 0.85
CA ILE A 127 4.30 7.50 -0.26
C ILE A 127 5.76 7.52 0.18
N MET A 128 6.61 6.73 -0.48
CA MET A 128 8.04 6.74 -0.23
C MET A 128 8.74 7.65 -1.24
N ILE A 129 9.56 8.58 -0.78
CA ILE A 129 10.38 9.46 -1.62
C ILE A 129 11.85 9.22 -1.30
N THR A 130 12.61 8.84 -2.31
CA THR A 130 14.07 8.67 -2.24
C THR A 130 14.76 9.59 -3.24
N CYS A 131 15.76 10.34 -2.80
CA CYS A 131 16.74 10.96 -3.70
C CYS A 131 18.01 10.11 -3.71
N ASP A 132 18.33 9.51 -4.86
CA ASP A 132 19.53 8.70 -5.04
C ASP A 132 20.73 9.58 -5.41
N SER A 133 21.81 9.49 -4.63
CA SER A 133 23.03 10.29 -4.83
C SER A 133 23.76 10.00 -6.15
N GLY A 134 23.66 8.77 -6.66
CA GLY A 134 24.29 8.35 -7.92
C GLY A 134 23.48 8.70 -9.16
N ARG A 135 22.14 8.75 -9.04
CA ARG A 135 21.24 8.90 -10.19
C ARG A 135 20.74 10.32 -10.45
N LYS A 136 20.94 11.25 -9.49
CA LYS A 136 20.53 12.67 -9.60
C LYS A 136 19.05 12.84 -9.96
N HIS A 137 18.20 11.94 -9.47
CA HIS A 137 16.75 12.01 -9.63
C HIS A 137 16.04 11.46 -8.40
N PHE A 138 14.75 11.76 -8.28
CA PHE A 138 13.88 11.16 -7.27
C PHE A 138 13.36 9.81 -7.74
N SER A 139 13.19 8.88 -6.80
CA SER A 139 12.44 7.64 -6.95
C SER A 139 11.30 7.68 -5.95
N ILE A 140 10.07 7.69 -6.45
CA ILE A 140 8.86 7.85 -5.66
C ILE A 140 7.98 6.63 -5.87
N GLY A 141 7.51 6.03 -4.78
CA GLY A 141 6.50 4.99 -4.79
C GLY A 141 5.26 5.47 -4.05
N ASP A 142 4.10 5.46 -4.71
CA ASP A 142 2.81 5.75 -4.11
C ASP A 142 2.01 4.46 -3.91
N ASN A 143 1.93 4.05 -2.65
CA ASN A 143 1.18 2.88 -2.20
C ASN A 143 0.00 3.27 -1.29
N THR A 144 -0.48 4.51 -1.42
CA THR A 144 -1.68 4.96 -0.70
C THR A 144 -2.93 4.24 -1.21
N VAL A 145 -4.02 4.33 -0.45
CA VAL A 145 -5.29 3.66 -0.74
C VAL A 145 -6.44 4.62 -0.49
N GLU A 146 -7.60 4.32 -1.05
CA GLU A 146 -8.82 5.06 -0.72
C GLU A 146 -9.22 4.73 0.72
N LEU A 147 -9.36 5.77 1.54
CA LEU A 147 -9.79 5.70 2.93
C LEU A 147 -11.02 6.60 3.13
N PRO A 148 -11.89 6.27 4.11
CA PRO A 148 -12.98 7.16 4.48
C PRO A 148 -12.45 8.47 5.08
N ASP A 149 -13.27 9.51 5.07
CA ASP A 149 -12.91 10.83 5.63
C ASP A 149 -12.81 10.85 7.16
N GLY A 150 -13.40 9.86 7.83
CA GLY A 150 -13.38 9.70 9.28
C GLY A 150 -13.71 8.27 9.68
N VAL A 151 -13.63 7.99 10.98
CA VAL A 151 -13.91 6.65 11.53
C VAL A 151 -15.09 6.64 12.49
N ASN A 152 -15.81 5.52 12.50
CA ASN A 152 -16.84 5.21 13.48
C ASN A 152 -16.45 3.88 14.17
N VAL A 153 -16.08 3.96 15.45
CA VAL A 153 -15.71 2.78 16.24
C VAL A 153 -16.85 2.47 17.21
N GLN A 154 -17.57 1.38 16.93
CA GLN A 154 -18.67 0.90 17.77
C GLN A 154 -18.27 -0.35 18.56
N ILE A 155 -17.40 -1.18 18.00
CA ILE A 155 -16.88 -2.39 18.64
C ILE A 155 -15.63 -2.02 19.43
N SER A 156 -15.68 -2.22 20.75
CA SER A 156 -14.53 -2.04 21.63
C SER A 156 -13.46 -3.10 21.39
N LYS A 157 -12.24 -2.82 21.86
CA LYS A 157 -11.14 -3.78 21.82
C LYS A 157 -11.50 -5.08 22.51
N GLU A 158 -12.13 -4.99 23.67
CA GLU A 158 -12.54 -6.13 24.50
C GLU A 158 -13.59 -6.98 23.78
N GLU A 159 -14.59 -6.37 23.16
CA GLU A 159 -15.59 -7.08 22.36
C GLU A 159 -14.97 -7.77 21.15
N ALA A 160 -14.11 -7.08 20.39
CA ALA A 160 -13.39 -7.67 19.27
C ALA A 160 -12.50 -8.85 19.71
N PHE A 161 -11.85 -8.73 20.87
CA PHE A 161 -11.08 -9.83 21.44
C PHE A 161 -11.97 -11.02 21.82
N GLN A 162 -13.15 -10.80 22.43
CA GLN A 162 -14.06 -11.91 22.76
C GLN A 162 -14.56 -12.63 21.50
N ILE A 163 -14.88 -11.89 20.44
CA ILE A 163 -15.26 -12.47 19.14
C ILE A 163 -14.13 -13.38 18.64
N ALA A 164 -12.92 -12.84 18.49
CA ALA A 164 -11.77 -13.59 17.98
C ALA A 164 -11.38 -14.77 18.86
N ARG A 165 -11.41 -14.61 20.18
CA ARG A 165 -11.11 -15.65 21.14
C ARG A 165 -12.09 -16.82 21.02
N SER A 166 -13.39 -16.53 20.93
CA SER A 166 -14.42 -17.57 20.84
C SER A 166 -14.25 -18.45 19.60
N GLU A 167 -13.74 -17.89 18.51
CA GLU A 167 -13.43 -18.62 17.28
C GLU A 167 -12.07 -19.35 17.36
N PHE A 168 -11.07 -18.72 17.96
CA PHE A 168 -9.77 -19.36 18.17
C PHE A 168 -9.87 -20.59 19.09
N GLU A 169 -10.66 -20.54 20.16
CA GLU A 169 -10.85 -21.68 21.09
C GLU A 169 -11.52 -22.89 20.41
N LYS A 170 -12.25 -22.69 19.30
CA LYS A 170 -12.84 -23.77 18.49
C LYS A 170 -11.86 -24.35 17.45
N SER A 171 -10.76 -23.65 17.20
CA SER A 171 -9.76 -24.03 16.19
C SER A 171 -8.80 -25.10 16.72
N PRO A 172 -8.30 -26.02 15.86
CA PRO A 172 -7.22 -26.95 16.25
C PRO A 172 -5.91 -26.25 16.61
N LEU A 173 -5.78 -24.96 16.25
CA LEU A 173 -4.65 -24.13 16.63
C LEU A 173 -4.69 -23.72 18.11
N CYS A 174 -5.80 -23.87 18.83
CA CYS A 174 -5.84 -23.60 20.26
C CYS A 174 -5.50 -24.86 21.03
N ASN A 175 -4.32 -24.89 21.64
CA ASN A 175 -3.87 -26.00 22.49
C ASN A 175 -2.98 -25.49 23.63
N LYS A 176 -2.46 -26.41 24.45
CA LYS A 176 -1.61 -26.10 25.61
C LYS A 176 -0.38 -25.22 25.26
N ASP A 177 0.15 -25.35 24.04
CA ASP A 177 1.36 -24.65 23.59
C ASP A 177 1.00 -23.30 22.91
N THR A 178 -0.25 -23.15 22.50
CA THR A 178 -0.79 -21.99 21.77
C THR A 178 -2.12 -21.52 22.39
N PRO A 179 -2.08 -21.07 23.66
CA PRO A 179 -3.28 -20.70 24.38
C PRO A 179 -3.82 -19.32 23.99
N PRO A 180 -5.12 -19.04 24.23
CA PRO A 180 -5.78 -17.79 23.82
C PRO A 180 -5.27 -16.53 24.54
N TRP A 181 -4.62 -16.65 25.70
CA TRP A 181 -4.04 -15.47 26.35
C TRP A 181 -2.76 -14.97 25.65
N ARG A 182 -2.12 -15.77 24.79
CA ARG A 182 -1.01 -15.32 23.94
C ARG A 182 -1.55 -14.60 22.71
N HIS A 183 -1.97 -13.35 22.90
CA HIS A 183 -2.48 -12.54 21.80
C HIS A 183 -1.83 -11.16 21.72
N LYS A 184 -1.97 -10.53 20.55
CA LYS A 184 -1.72 -9.10 20.36
C LYS A 184 -2.95 -8.49 19.71
N SER A 185 -3.23 -7.24 20.04
CA SER A 185 -4.33 -6.48 19.45
C SER A 185 -3.82 -5.15 18.92
N LEU A 186 -4.22 -4.84 17.70
CA LEU A 186 -3.98 -3.57 17.03
C LEU A 186 -5.26 -3.14 16.32
N ILE A 187 -5.45 -1.85 16.07
CA ILE A 187 -6.54 -1.35 15.22
C ILE A 187 -5.93 -0.55 14.08
N GLN A 188 -6.33 -0.89 12.85
CA GLN A 188 -5.79 -0.29 11.62
C GLN A 188 -6.73 -0.56 10.44
N PHE A 189 -6.55 0.19 9.36
CA PHE A 189 -7.28 -0.05 8.12
C PHE A 189 -6.75 -1.29 7.42
N LYS A 190 -7.66 -2.22 7.10
CA LYS A 190 -7.36 -3.42 6.34
C LYS A 190 -8.46 -3.67 5.33
N SER A 191 -8.06 -3.94 4.09
CA SER A 191 -8.96 -4.48 3.09
C SER A 191 -8.83 -6.01 3.01
N ARG A 192 -9.86 -6.66 2.49
CA ARG A 192 -9.90 -8.09 2.22
C ARG A 192 -10.10 -8.30 0.72
N LYS A 193 -9.39 -9.27 0.15
CA LYS A 193 -9.64 -9.73 -1.22
C LYS A 193 -10.59 -10.93 -1.17
N ILE A 194 -11.63 -10.92 -2.02
CA ILE A 194 -12.54 -12.06 -2.22
C ILE A 194 -12.51 -12.40 -3.71
N GLY A 195 -11.89 -13.52 -4.06
CA GLY A 195 -11.56 -13.82 -5.46
C GLY A 195 -10.63 -12.75 -6.05
N ASP A 196 -11.06 -12.11 -7.13
CA ASP A 196 -10.32 -11.01 -7.77
C ASP A 196 -10.76 -9.61 -7.34
N VAL A 197 -11.76 -9.52 -6.47
CA VAL A 197 -12.29 -8.24 -6.01
C VAL A 197 -11.61 -7.84 -4.69
N GLN A 198 -10.96 -6.69 -4.70
CA GLN A 198 -10.50 -6.03 -3.50
C GLN A 198 -11.68 -5.25 -2.89
N LEU A 199 -12.04 -5.53 -1.64
CA LEU A 199 -13.06 -4.76 -0.95
C LEU A 199 -12.53 -3.37 -0.53
N PRO A 200 -13.38 -2.40 -0.20
CA PRO A 200 -12.93 -1.14 0.39
C PRO A 200 -12.14 -1.37 1.70
N TYR A 201 -11.19 -0.48 1.96
CA TYR A 201 -10.51 -0.46 3.26
C TYR A 201 -11.50 -0.06 4.35
N ARG A 202 -11.48 -0.79 5.46
CA ARG A 202 -12.26 -0.51 6.66
C ARG A 202 -11.38 -0.60 7.89
N LEU A 203 -11.74 0.12 8.94
CA LEU A 203 -11.06 0.07 10.21
C LEU A 203 -11.38 -1.26 10.90
N LYS A 204 -10.35 -2.01 11.27
CA LYS A 204 -10.51 -3.34 11.87
C LYS A 204 -9.61 -3.51 13.08
N TRP A 205 -10.14 -4.18 14.09
CA TRP A 205 -9.34 -4.81 15.14
C TRP A 205 -8.62 -6.02 14.55
N GLN A 206 -7.30 -5.98 14.57
CA GLN A 206 -6.43 -7.11 14.30
C GLN A 206 -6.11 -7.82 15.61
N ILE A 207 -6.62 -9.04 15.78
CA ILE A 207 -6.36 -9.90 16.94
C ILE A 207 -5.50 -11.08 16.49
N VAL A 208 -4.24 -11.09 16.91
CA VAL A 208 -3.25 -12.09 16.50
C VAL A 208 -3.15 -13.17 17.57
N PHE A 209 -3.39 -14.42 17.19
CA PHE A 209 -3.05 -15.63 17.95
C PHE A 209 -1.94 -16.41 17.22
N PRO A 210 -1.26 -17.37 17.87
CA PRO A 210 -0.27 -18.18 17.19
C PRO A 210 -0.82 -18.87 15.93
N GLY A 211 -0.29 -18.51 14.77
CA GLY A 211 -0.61 -19.12 13.47
C GLY A 211 -1.86 -18.59 12.78
N ILE A 212 -2.60 -17.66 13.41
CA ILE A 212 -3.82 -17.09 12.83
C ILE A 212 -4.08 -15.66 13.29
N VAL A 213 -4.52 -14.81 12.37
CA VAL A 213 -4.97 -13.44 12.65
C VAL A 213 -6.46 -13.34 12.38
N TYR A 214 -7.20 -12.76 13.32
CA TYR A 214 -8.59 -12.37 13.13
C TYR A 214 -8.67 -10.86 12.88
N TYR A 215 -9.50 -10.47 11.92
CA TYR A 215 -9.82 -9.09 11.61
C TYR A 215 -11.30 -8.87 11.86
N ILE A 216 -11.63 -8.03 12.85
CA ILE A 216 -12.99 -7.70 13.25
C ILE A 216 -13.26 -6.26 12.83
N ASP A 217 -14.28 -6.05 12.02
CA ASP A 217 -14.74 -4.73 11.61
C ASP A 217 -15.15 -3.90 12.84
N ALA A 218 -14.53 -2.72 12.99
CA ALA A 218 -14.66 -1.90 14.18
C ALA A 218 -16.04 -1.23 14.32
N GLU A 219 -16.85 -1.23 13.25
CA GLU A 219 -18.20 -0.69 13.25
C GLU A 219 -19.26 -1.80 13.41
N THR A 220 -19.09 -2.90 12.68
CA THR A 220 -20.14 -3.92 12.54
C THR A 220 -19.91 -5.20 13.35
N GLY A 221 -18.66 -5.48 13.74
CA GLY A 221 -18.29 -6.74 14.36
C GLY A 221 -18.18 -7.93 13.38
N GLU A 222 -18.43 -7.72 12.09
CA GLU A 222 -18.17 -8.72 11.05
C GLU A 222 -16.68 -9.07 11.04
N TRP A 223 -16.35 -10.35 10.84
CA TRP A 223 -14.98 -10.81 10.93
C TRP A 223 -14.56 -11.77 9.83
N PHE A 224 -13.25 -11.85 9.63
CA PHE A 224 -12.60 -12.90 8.85
C PHE A 224 -11.23 -13.21 9.46
N CYS A 225 -10.60 -14.31 9.04
CA CYS A 225 -9.28 -14.68 9.51
C CYS A 225 -8.32 -14.98 8.35
N GLU A 226 -7.03 -14.81 8.62
CA GLU A 226 -5.92 -15.13 7.73
C GLU A 226 -4.92 -15.99 8.51
N GLY A 227 -4.59 -17.17 7.98
CA GLY A 227 -3.53 -18.02 8.54
C GLY A 227 -2.15 -17.49 8.15
N TYR A 228 -1.15 -17.71 9.00
CA TYR A 228 0.24 -17.40 8.67
C TYR A 228 1.19 -18.46 9.21
N VAL A 229 2.28 -18.70 8.49
CA VAL A 229 3.31 -19.65 8.90
C VAL A 229 4.19 -18.99 9.95
N ILE A 230 4.25 -19.57 11.15
CA ILE A 230 5.30 -19.24 12.11
C ILE A 230 6.54 -20.00 11.64
N ASN A 231 7.52 -19.30 11.04
CA ASN A 231 8.86 -19.87 10.90
C ASN A 231 9.40 -20.08 12.31
N GLN A 232 9.41 -21.33 12.76
CA GLN A 232 10.03 -21.76 14.03
C GLN A 232 11.54 -21.79 13.88
#